data_AF-A0A935WMG1-F1
#
_entry.id   AF-A0A935WMG1-F1
#
_cell.length_a   1.000
_cell.length_b   1.000
_cell.length_c   1.000
_cell.angle_alpha   90.00
_cell.angle_beta   90.00
_cell.angle_gamma   90.00
#
_symmetry.space_group_name_H-M   'P 1'
#
loop_
_entity.id
_entity.type
_entity.pdbx_description
1 polymer ?
#
loop_
_entity_poly.entity_id
_entity_poly.type
_entity_poly.pdbx_seq_one_letter_code
_entity_poly.pdbx_strand_id
1 'polypeptide(L)'
;MAGNNPADDIKLGKKHYREQNFGLAERHFRRAVEAAPQNAEAWMGLAASYDKLRRFDLADRAYSQAFAIRGATPELLNNHGYSYILRGDYKNARVKLAEAKSKDPNNRYIQNNIDLLEDSIRNAR
;
A
#
# COMPACT_ATOMS: atom_id res chain seq x y z
N MET A 1 17.12 21.71 17.48
CA MET A 1 16.01 20.79 17.18
C MET A 1 16.26 20.27 15.78
N ALA A 2 16.79 19.04 15.62
CA ALA A 2 17.08 18.50 14.30
C ALA A 2 15.76 18.28 13.57
N GLY A 3 15.50 19.09 12.54
CA GLY A 3 14.31 18.97 11.71
C GLY A 3 14.31 17.60 11.04
N ASN A 4 13.34 16.76 11.38
CA ASN A 4 13.20 15.45 10.78
C ASN A 4 12.77 15.65 9.32
N ASN A 5 13.67 15.35 8.38
CA ASN A 5 13.39 15.48 6.96
C ASN A 5 12.40 14.36 6.56
N PRO A 6 11.27 14.66 5.88
CA PRO A 6 10.33 13.64 5.41
C PRO A 6 11.02 12.56 4.56
N ALA A 7 12.08 12.89 3.82
CA ALA A 7 12.85 11.90 3.06
C ALA A 7 13.58 10.88 3.96
N ASP A 8 14.11 11.32 5.10
CA ASP A 8 14.78 10.44 6.06
C ASP A 8 13.77 9.51 6.75
N ASP A 9 12.60 10.05 7.11
CA ASP A 9 11.50 9.25 7.65
C ASP A 9 10.97 8.24 6.63
N ILE A 10 10.84 8.59 5.34
CA ILE A 10 10.48 7.62 4.29
C ILE A 10 11.53 6.50 4.20
N LYS A 11 12.82 6.85 4.24
CA LYS A 11 13.92 5.89 4.17
C LYS A 11 13.91 4.92 5.36
N LEU A 12 13.73 5.44 6.57
CA LEU A 12 13.62 4.63 7.79
C LEU A 12 12.34 3.79 7.80
N GLY A 13 11.21 4.35 7.37
CA GLY A 13 9.95 3.64 7.21
C GLY A 13 10.10 2.43 6.28
N LYS A 14 10.71 2.62 5.11
CA LYS A 14 11.01 1.53 4.17
C LYS A 14 11.96 0.49 4.75
N LYS A 15 12.98 0.91 5.50
CA LYS A 15 13.92 -0.01 6.17
C LYS A 15 13.16 -0.91 7.15
N HIS A 16 12.41 -0.31 8.07
CA HIS A 16 11.64 -1.06 9.06
C HIS A 16 10.55 -1.92 8.43
N TYR A 17 9.93 -1.48 7.34
CA TYR A 17 8.96 -2.30 6.61
C TYR A 17 9.60 -3.58 6.05
N ARG A 18 10.80 -3.48 5.46
CA ARG A 18 11.55 -4.66 4.96
C ARG A 18 11.98 -5.61 6.09
N GLU A 19 12.30 -5.06 7.26
CA GLU A 19 12.60 -5.81 8.48
C GLU A 19 11.34 -6.34 9.19
N GLN A 20 10.14 -6.16 8.60
CA GLN A 20 8.85 -6.54 9.18
C GLN A 20 8.49 -5.84 10.51
N ASN A 21 9.22 -4.78 10.84
CA ASN A 21 8.97 -3.91 11.99
C ASN A 21 7.85 -2.91 11.67
N PHE A 22 6.64 -3.41 11.37
CA PHE A 22 5.56 -2.60 10.78
C PHE A 22 5.07 -1.45 11.67
N GLY A 23 5.14 -1.59 12.99
CA GLY A 23 4.82 -0.49 13.92
C GLY A 23 5.85 0.64 13.87
N LEU A 24 7.13 0.34 13.67
CA LEU A 24 8.15 1.37 13.45
C LEU A 24 8.03 1.98 12.05
N ALA A 25 7.74 1.15 11.04
CA ALA A 25 7.47 1.63 9.69
C ALA A 25 6.32 2.64 9.67
N GLU A 26 5.19 2.31 10.31
CA GLU A 26 4.03 3.19 10.48
C GLU A 26 4.44 4.53 11.09
N ARG A 27 5.17 4.52 12.22
CA ARG A 27 5.56 5.77 12.91
C ARG A 27 6.39 6.68 12.02
N HIS A 28 7.31 6.12 11.25
CA HIS A 28 8.15 6.89 10.34
C HIS A 28 7.36 7.41 9.14
N PHE A 29 6.55 6.57 8.48
CA PHE A 29 5.71 7.05 7.38
C PHE A 29 4.67 8.08 7.85
N ARG A 30 4.14 7.94 9.06
CA ARG A 30 3.23 8.93 9.67
C ARG A 30 3.91 10.29 9.85
N ARG A 31 5.13 10.33 10.40
CA ARG A 31 5.91 11.57 10.48
C ARG A 31 6.18 12.17 9.10
N ALA A 32 6.47 11.33 8.11
CA ALA A 32 6.69 11.80 6.73
C ALA A 32 5.43 12.43 6.12
N VAL A 33 4.23 11.89 6.34
CA VAL A 33 2.98 12.50 5.84
C VAL A 33 2.58 13.74 6.64
N GLU A 34 2.90 13.81 7.94
CA GLU A 34 2.72 15.01 8.76
C GLU A 34 3.62 16.15 8.28
N ALA A 35 4.87 15.85 7.90
CA ALA A 35 5.82 16.84 7.40
C ALA A 35 5.62 17.21 5.91
N ALA A 36 5.19 16.25 5.09
CA ALA A 36 4.99 16.43 3.65
C ALA A 36 3.68 15.74 3.19
N PRO A 37 2.51 16.35 3.45
CA PRO A 37 1.21 15.72 3.16
C PRO A 37 0.94 15.52 1.66
N GLN A 38 1.68 16.19 0.78
CA GLN A 38 1.60 16.01 -0.68
C GLN A 38 2.54 14.89 -1.19
N ASN A 39 3.21 14.15 -0.30
CA ASN A 39 4.06 13.04 -0.70
C ASN A 39 3.30 11.71 -0.69
N ALA A 40 2.80 11.29 -1.84
CA ALA A 40 2.05 10.05 -1.96
C ALA A 40 2.87 8.77 -1.73
N GLU A 41 4.20 8.83 -1.76
CA GLU A 41 5.04 7.67 -1.42
C GLU A 41 5.01 7.41 0.08
N ALA A 42 5.02 8.49 0.88
CA ALA A 42 4.83 8.40 2.32
C ALA A 42 3.45 7.84 2.66
N TRP A 43 2.38 8.31 1.98
CA TRP A 43 1.03 7.77 2.16
C TRP A 43 0.92 6.31 1.75
N MET A 44 1.56 5.90 0.65
CA MET A 44 1.57 4.51 0.21
C MET A 44 2.32 3.60 1.20
N GLY A 45 3.46 4.05 1.73
CA GLY A 45 4.20 3.33 2.77
C GLY A 45 3.41 3.22 4.07
N LEU A 46 2.66 4.28 4.43
CA LEU A 46 1.78 4.28 5.59
C LEU A 46 0.62 3.27 5.41
N ALA A 47 -0.02 3.27 4.23
CA ALA A 47 -1.09 2.34 3.90
C ALA A 47 -0.61 0.87 3.98
N ALA A 48 0.52 0.57 3.36
CA ALA A 48 1.12 -0.77 3.40
C ALA A 48 1.49 -1.18 4.84
N SER A 49 1.96 -0.25 5.67
CA SER A 49 2.24 -0.52 7.08
C SER A 49 0.96 -0.84 7.86
N TYR A 50 -0.13 -0.09 7.62
CA TYR A 50 -1.44 -0.39 8.21
C TYR A 50 -2.00 -1.75 7.76
N ASP A 51 -1.82 -2.13 6.50
CA ASP A 51 -2.22 -3.46 6.01
C ASP A 51 -1.55 -4.58 6.79
N LYS A 52 -0.23 -4.48 7.00
CA LYS A 52 0.53 -5.47 7.75
C LYS A 52 0.17 -5.50 9.23
N LEU A 53 -0.34 -4.38 9.76
CA LEU A 53 -0.90 -4.29 11.12
C LEU A 53 -2.40 -4.66 11.20
N ARG A 54 -3.01 -5.08 10.08
CA ARG A 54 -4.45 -5.38 9.94
C ARG A 54 -5.37 -4.21 10.32
N ARG A 55 -4.88 -2.98 10.20
CA ARG A 55 -5.63 -1.72 10.42
C ARG A 55 -6.21 -1.23 9.09
N PHE A 56 -7.06 -2.07 8.50
CA PHE A 56 -7.53 -1.89 7.12
C PHE A 56 -8.33 -0.60 6.90
N ASP A 57 -9.04 -0.13 7.94
CA ASP A 57 -9.75 1.15 7.95
C ASP A 57 -8.79 2.34 7.77
N LEU A 58 -7.61 2.29 8.38
CA LEU A 58 -6.58 3.30 8.22
C LEU A 58 -5.82 3.14 6.91
N ALA A 59 -5.61 1.90 6.45
CA ALA A 59 -5.00 1.63 5.16
C ALA A 59 -5.82 2.26 4.02
N ASP A 60 -7.15 2.11 4.02
CA ASP A 60 -8.03 2.70 2.99
C ASP A 60 -7.98 4.23 2.98
N ARG A 61 -7.91 4.87 4.16
CA ARG A 61 -7.75 6.33 4.26
C ARG A 61 -6.42 6.78 3.66
N ALA A 62 -5.33 6.07 3.97
CA ALA A 62 -4.01 6.37 3.45
C ALA A 62 -3.91 6.13 1.92
N TYR A 63 -4.50 5.05 1.41
CA TYR A 63 -4.63 4.83 -0.04
C TYR A 63 -5.44 5.94 -0.71
N SER A 64 -6.55 6.37 -0.10
CA SER A 64 -7.37 7.48 -0.63
C SER A 64 -6.56 8.77 -0.76
N GLN A 65 -5.71 9.10 0.22
CA GLN A 65 -4.80 10.24 0.12
C GLN A 65 -3.77 10.05 -1.01
N ALA A 66 -3.18 8.86 -1.13
CA ALA A 66 -2.22 8.59 -2.19
C ALA A 66 -2.84 8.70 -3.60
N PHE A 67 -4.08 8.21 -3.77
CA PHE A 67 -4.87 8.37 -5.00
C PHE A 67 -5.21 9.83 -5.29
N ALA A 68 -5.54 10.62 -4.28
CA ALA A 68 -5.84 12.05 -4.47
C ALA A 68 -4.63 12.84 -5.00
N ILE A 69 -3.41 12.42 -4.64
CA ILE A 69 -2.17 13.11 -5.03
C ILE A 69 -1.65 12.64 -6.40
N ARG A 70 -1.69 11.33 -6.69
CA ARG A 70 -1.04 10.75 -7.90
C ARG A 70 -2.01 10.14 -8.91
N GLY A 71 -3.30 10.09 -8.57
CA GLY A 71 -4.29 9.35 -9.34
C GLY A 71 -4.12 7.83 -9.23
N ALA A 72 -4.95 7.12 -9.99
CA ALA A 72 -4.98 5.66 -10.03
C ALA A 72 -3.83 5.09 -10.89
N THR A 73 -2.61 5.11 -10.34
CA THR A 73 -1.43 4.50 -10.99
C THR A 73 -1.47 2.97 -10.87
N PRO A 74 -0.81 2.22 -11.79
CA PRO A 74 -0.73 0.76 -11.70
C PRO A 74 -0.20 0.27 -10.34
N GLU A 75 0.82 0.96 -9.79
CA GLU A 75 1.42 0.64 -8.49
C GLU A 75 0.42 0.81 -7.34
N LEU A 76 -0.31 1.94 -7.28
CA LEU A 76 -1.29 2.18 -6.22
C LEU A 76 -2.47 1.23 -6.30
N LEU A 77 -2.97 0.96 -7.50
CA LEU A 77 -4.04 0.00 -7.73
C LEU A 77 -3.60 -1.42 -7.35
N ASN A 78 -2.37 -1.81 -7.70
CA ASN A 78 -1.80 -3.09 -7.31
C ASN A 78 -1.70 -3.25 -5.79
N ASN A 79 -1.18 -2.23 -5.11
CA ASN A 79 -0.99 -2.26 -3.67
C ASN A 79 -2.35 -2.26 -2.93
N HIS A 80 -3.33 -1.47 -3.39
CA HIS A 80 -4.68 -1.50 -2.82
C HIS A 80 -5.41 -2.82 -3.11
N GLY A 81 -5.19 -3.41 -4.29
CA GLY A 81 -5.67 -4.76 -4.61
C GLY A 81 -5.12 -5.82 -3.66
N TYR A 82 -3.82 -5.79 -3.38
CA TYR A 82 -3.18 -6.67 -2.39
C TYR A 82 -3.71 -6.43 -0.97
N SER A 83 -3.95 -5.18 -0.58
CA SER A 83 -4.60 -4.82 0.69
C SER A 83 -5.98 -5.48 0.85
N TYR A 84 -6.76 -5.56 -0.23
CA TYR A 84 -8.04 -6.26 -0.22
C TYR A 84 -7.90 -7.79 -0.11
N ILE A 85 -6.88 -8.39 -0.74
CA ILE A 85 -6.56 -9.82 -0.55
C ILE A 85 -6.30 -10.11 0.94
N LEU A 86 -5.45 -9.30 1.59
CA LEU A 86 -5.06 -9.50 3.00
C LEU A 86 -6.24 -9.51 3.99
N ARG A 87 -7.34 -8.85 3.64
CA ARG A 87 -8.54 -8.77 4.48
C ARG A 87 -9.68 -9.68 4.00
N GLY A 88 -9.43 -10.52 3.00
CA GLY A 88 -10.42 -11.47 2.46
C GLY A 88 -11.48 -10.84 1.55
N ASP A 89 -11.32 -9.57 1.17
CA ASP A 89 -12.26 -8.88 0.27
C ASP A 89 -11.87 -9.12 -1.19
N TYR A 90 -12.05 -10.36 -1.63
CA TYR A 90 -11.66 -10.80 -2.96
C TYR A 90 -12.43 -10.09 -4.08
N LYS A 91 -13.63 -9.59 -3.79
CA LYS A 91 -14.44 -8.82 -4.74
C LYS A 91 -13.74 -7.51 -5.09
N ASN A 92 -13.37 -6.72 -4.09
CA ASN A 92 -12.68 -5.45 -4.33
C ASN A 92 -11.24 -5.64 -4.80
N ALA A 93 -10.55 -6.69 -4.34
CA ALA A 93 -9.23 -7.06 -4.86
C ALA A 93 -9.25 -7.27 -6.38
N ARG A 94 -10.22 -8.03 -6.90
CA ARG A 94 -10.36 -8.29 -8.34
C ARG A 94 -10.53 -7.01 -9.15
N VAL A 95 -11.38 -6.09 -8.66
CA VAL A 95 -11.62 -4.80 -9.33
C VAL A 95 -10.33 -3.99 -9.43
N LYS A 96 -9.58 -3.84 -8.32
CA LYS A 96 -8.35 -3.04 -8.31
C LYS A 96 -7.23 -3.66 -9.14
N LEU A 97 -7.04 -4.98 -9.07
CA LEU A 97 -6.02 -5.67 -9.85
C LEU A 97 -6.34 -5.70 -11.35
N ALA A 98 -7.61 -5.82 -11.74
CA ALA A 98 -8.02 -5.70 -13.14
C ALA A 98 -7.74 -4.29 -13.70
N GLU A 99 -8.05 -3.25 -12.93
CA GLU A 99 -7.71 -1.88 -13.31
C GLU A 99 -6.18 -1.69 -13.43
N ALA A 100 -5.41 -2.21 -12.46
CA ALA A 100 -3.95 -2.17 -12.51
C ALA A 100 -3.41 -2.86 -13.77
N LYS A 101 -3.89 -4.07 -14.08
CA LYS A 101 -3.50 -4.87 -15.26
C LYS A 101 -3.85 -4.17 -16.56
N SER A 102 -4.99 -3.47 -16.63
CA SER A 102 -5.37 -2.71 -17.82
C SER A 102 -4.41 -1.57 -18.13
N LYS A 103 -3.82 -0.96 -17.11
CA LYS A 103 -2.88 0.17 -17.23
C LYS A 103 -1.43 -0.28 -17.46
N ASP A 104 -1.04 -1.44 -16.92
CA ASP A 104 0.29 -2.02 -17.15
C ASP A 104 0.18 -3.56 -17.31
N PRO A 105 -0.15 -4.04 -18.53
CA PRO A 105 -0.41 -5.46 -18.78
C PRO A 105 0.81 -6.36 -18.56
N ASN A 106 2.03 -5.83 -18.67
CA ASN A 106 3.26 -6.60 -18.63
C ASN A 106 3.93 -6.59 -17.25
N ASN A 107 3.30 -5.96 -16.26
CA ASN A 107 3.83 -5.89 -14.90
C ASN A 107 3.76 -7.24 -14.17
N ARG A 108 4.92 -7.81 -13.85
CA ARG A 108 5.00 -9.09 -13.12
C ARG A 108 4.44 -9.01 -11.70
N TYR A 109 4.57 -7.88 -11.02
CA TYR A 109 4.03 -7.74 -9.65
C TYR A 109 2.50 -7.75 -9.64
N ILE A 110 1.88 -7.13 -10.64
CA ILE A 110 0.42 -7.17 -10.82
C ILE A 110 -0.03 -8.59 -11.09
N GLN A 111 0.66 -9.30 -11.99
CA GLN A 111 0.33 -10.70 -12.28
C GLN A 111 0.45 -11.59 -11.05
N ASN A 112 1.54 -11.47 -10.28
CA ASN A 112 1.73 -12.24 -9.06
C ASN A 112 0.60 -12.04 -8.04
N ASN A 113 0.09 -10.81 -7.90
CA ASN A 113 -1.02 -10.51 -7.00
C ASN A 113 -2.37 -11.03 -7.53
N ILE A 114 -2.56 -11.09 -8.86
CA ILE A 114 -3.72 -11.74 -9.47
C ILE A 114 -3.69 -13.25 -9.20
N ASP A 115 -2.53 -13.88 -9.40
CA ASP A 115 -2.38 -15.32 -9.14
C ASP A 115 -2.64 -15.62 -7.65
N LEU A 116 -2.10 -14.81 -6.75
CA LEU A 116 -2.38 -14.88 -5.31
C LEU A 116 -3.86 -14.71 -4.97
N LEU A 117 -4.57 -13.79 -5.64
CA LEU A 117 -6.00 -13.60 -5.46
C LEU A 117 -6.78 -14.87 -5.84
N GLU A 118 -6.50 -15.44 -7.01
CA GLU A 118 -7.21 -16.63 -7.49
C GLU A 118 -6.92 -17.86 -6.61
N ASP A 119 -5.69 -18.02 -6.11
CA ASP A 119 -5.35 -19.02 -5.11
C ASP A 119 -6.14 -18.83 -3.81
N SER A 120 -6.24 -17.58 -3.33
CA SER A 120 -6.99 -17.25 -2.10
C SER A 120 -8.48 -17.54 -2.24
N ILE A 121 -9.08 -17.26 -3.40
CA ILE A 121 -10.48 -17.57 -3.70
C ILE A 121 -10.73 -19.06 -3.72
N ARG A 122 -9.84 -19.83 -4.36
CA ARG A 122 -9.93 -21.29 -4.44
C ARG A 122 -9.84 -21.94 -3.07
N ASN A 123 -8.94 -21.47 -2.21
CA ASN A 123 -8.73 -22.03 -0.87
C ASN A 123 -9.82 -21.62 0.14
N ALA A 124 -10.64 -20.62 -0.18
CA ALA A 124 -11.75 -20.17 0.66
C ALA A 124 -13.09 -20.87 0.37
N ARG A 125 -13.11 -21.80 -0.60
CA ARG A 125 -14.26 -22.64 -0.95
C ARG A 125 -14.14 -24.02 -0.31
#